data_AF-A0A6L6D851-F1
#
_entry.id   AF-A0A6L6D851-F1
#
_cell.length_a   1.000
_cell.length_b   1.000
_cell.length_c   1.000
_cell.angle_alpha   90.00
_cell.angle_beta   90.00
_cell.angle_gamma   90.00
#
_symmetry.space_group_name_H-M   'P 1'
#
loop_
_entity.id
_entity.type
_entity.pdbx_description
1 polymer ?
#
loop_
_entity_poly.entity_id
_entity_poly.type
_entity_poly.pdbx_seq_one_letter_code
_entity_poly.pdbx_strand_id
1 'polypeptide(L)'
;VVQNFAVGDPDTDARIISATCGGAKVVCVYVPNGRELDHEHYQYKLRWMKQLRQHVDTIATPSDDVIVTGDFNIAPLDIDVWDPAALEGSTHVSEPERNVLAELRTWGLVDIFREQHPEPKLYSWWDYRDGSFHKGHGMRIDYLLVSKSVAQRTTETTIDRNARKGEKPSDHAPVLLRF
;
A
#
# COMPACT_ATOMS: atom_id res chain seq x y z
N VAL A 1 14.89 -13.61 -7.73
CA VAL A 1 13.44 -13.39 -7.48
C VAL A 1 13.03 -14.33 -6.37
N VAL A 2 12.22 -13.87 -5.42
CA VAL A 2 11.59 -14.65 -4.35
C VAL A 2 10.08 -14.58 -4.59
N GLN A 3 9.42 -15.72 -4.77
CA GLN A 3 8.01 -15.80 -5.18
C GLN A 3 7.03 -15.88 -4.00
N ASN A 4 7.52 -15.75 -2.77
CA ASN A 4 6.74 -15.83 -1.55
C ASN A 4 7.47 -15.10 -0.41
N PHE A 5 6.97 -15.20 0.82
CA PHE A 5 7.71 -14.82 2.01
C PHE A 5 9.02 -15.60 2.13
N ALA A 6 10.03 -14.95 2.68
CA ALA A 6 11.37 -15.52 2.89
C ALA A 6 11.43 -16.36 4.17
N VAL A 7 10.48 -16.14 5.07
CA VAL A 7 10.35 -16.78 6.38
C VAL A 7 8.87 -16.97 6.72
N GLY A 8 8.58 -17.96 7.57
CA GLY A 8 7.23 -18.32 7.96
C GLY A 8 6.48 -19.13 6.90
N ASP A 9 5.16 -19.20 7.05
CA ASP A 9 4.30 -19.97 6.16
C ASP A 9 4.15 -19.30 4.79
N PRO A 10 4.12 -20.06 3.69
CA PRO A 10 3.92 -19.48 2.37
C PRO A 10 2.52 -18.88 2.22
N ASP A 11 2.43 -17.75 1.52
CA ASP A 11 1.18 -17.21 1.02
C ASP A 11 0.68 -18.06 -0.16
N THR A 12 -0.47 -18.72 0.01
CA THR A 12 -1.05 -19.60 -1.02
C THR A 12 -1.82 -18.85 -2.11
N ASP A 13 -2.04 -17.55 -1.93
CA ASP A 13 -2.84 -16.67 -2.80
C ASP A 13 -1.98 -15.86 -3.79
N ALA A 14 -0.66 -16.09 -3.81
CA ALA A 14 0.30 -15.38 -4.66
C ALA A 14 0.28 -13.85 -4.50
N ARG A 15 0.20 -13.37 -3.26
CA ARG A 15 0.09 -11.96 -2.88
C ARG A 15 1.41 -11.21 -2.74
N ILE A 16 2.55 -11.87 -2.89
CA ILE A 16 3.86 -11.25 -2.71
C ILE A 16 4.89 -11.80 -3.70
N ILE A 17 5.68 -10.91 -4.27
CA ILE A 17 6.87 -11.25 -5.04
C ILE A 17 7.96 -10.21 -4.83
N SER A 18 9.19 -10.68 -4.66
CA SER A 18 10.35 -9.82 -4.43
C SER A 18 11.45 -10.05 -5.47
N ALA A 19 12.06 -8.98 -5.96
CA ALA A 19 13.14 -9.05 -6.94
C ALA A 19 14.17 -7.95 -6.69
N THR A 20 15.38 -8.14 -7.24
CA THR A 20 16.33 -7.04 -7.38
C THR A 20 16.20 -6.49 -8.79
N CYS A 21 15.81 -5.22 -8.91
CA CYS A 21 15.56 -4.51 -10.16
C CYS A 21 16.44 -3.27 -10.20
N GLY A 22 17.37 -3.19 -11.16
CA GLY A 22 18.26 -2.03 -11.26
C GLY A 22 19.10 -1.75 -9.99
N GLY A 23 19.41 -2.78 -9.21
CA GLY A 23 20.13 -2.66 -7.93
C GLY A 23 19.24 -2.49 -6.70
N ALA A 24 17.99 -2.04 -6.84
CA ALA A 24 17.05 -1.91 -5.74
C ALA A 24 16.31 -3.23 -5.44
N LYS A 25 16.03 -3.52 -4.16
CA LYS A 25 15.12 -4.58 -3.75
C LYS A 25 13.68 -4.08 -3.87
N VAL A 26 12.91 -4.68 -4.75
CA VAL A 26 11.49 -4.36 -4.96
C VAL A 26 10.65 -5.51 -4.39
N VAL A 27 9.77 -5.20 -3.46
CA VAL A 27 8.79 -6.10 -2.85
C VAL A 27 7.41 -5.64 -3.32
N CYS A 28 6.80 -6.41 -4.22
CA CYS A 28 5.47 -6.14 -4.74
C CYS A 28 4.43 -6.94 -3.95
N VAL A 29 3.38 -6.27 -3.47
CA VAL A 29 2.37 -6.85 -2.58
C VAL A 29 0.94 -6.63 -3.08
N TYR A 30 0.06 -7.58 -2.76
CA TYR A 30 -1.39 -7.45 -2.83
C TYR A 30 -1.99 -7.88 -1.50
N VAL A 31 -1.96 -6.96 -0.54
CA VAL A 31 -2.33 -7.23 0.86
C VAL A 31 -3.80 -7.68 0.92
N PRO A 32 -4.15 -8.69 1.73
CA PRO A 32 -5.53 -9.12 1.89
C PRO A 32 -6.49 -7.96 2.20
N ASN A 33 -7.62 -7.89 1.50
CA ASN A 33 -8.62 -6.83 1.71
C ASN A 33 -9.16 -6.79 3.16
N GLY A 34 -9.37 -7.97 3.75
CA GLY A 34 -9.87 -8.13 5.11
C GLY A 34 -11.39 -8.36 5.19
N ARG A 35 -12.16 -7.99 4.16
CA ARG A 35 -13.63 -8.10 4.13
C ARG A 35 -14.28 -7.22 5.21
N GLU A 36 -14.69 -7.82 6.32
CA GLU A 36 -15.37 -7.18 7.46
C GLU A 36 -14.54 -7.39 8.73
N LEU A 37 -14.68 -6.51 9.74
CA LEU A 37 -13.80 -6.50 10.92
C LEU A 37 -13.89 -7.78 11.78
N ASP A 38 -15.06 -8.42 11.81
CA ASP A 38 -15.32 -9.67 12.53
C ASP A 38 -15.06 -10.93 11.68
N HIS A 39 -14.72 -10.76 10.40
CA HIS A 39 -14.45 -11.86 9.50
C HIS A 39 -13.04 -12.44 9.73
N GLU A 40 -12.87 -13.77 9.64
CA GLU A 40 -11.57 -14.44 9.86
C GLU A 40 -10.43 -13.90 8.96
N HIS A 41 -10.79 -13.54 7.72
CA HIS A 41 -9.92 -12.94 6.71
C HIS A 41 -9.32 -11.59 7.14
N TYR A 42 -9.96 -10.85 8.05
CA TYR A 42 -9.39 -9.65 8.66
C TYR A 42 -8.23 -10.01 9.59
N GLN A 43 -8.38 -11.06 10.40
CA GLN A 43 -7.29 -11.56 11.23
C GLN A 43 -6.13 -12.11 10.40
N TYR A 44 -6.43 -12.74 9.25
CA TYR A 44 -5.42 -13.12 8.26
C TYR A 44 -4.67 -11.89 7.72
N LYS A 45 -5.36 -10.82 7.32
CA LYS A 45 -4.73 -9.55 6.88
C LYS A 45 -3.72 -9.03 7.90
N LEU A 46 -4.09 -8.96 9.17
CA LEU A 46 -3.22 -8.46 10.23
C LEU A 46 -1.98 -9.33 10.44
N ARG A 47 -2.14 -10.67 10.40
CA ARG A 47 -0.99 -11.60 10.45
C ARG A 47 -0.10 -11.50 9.23
N TRP A 48 -0.70 -11.34 8.05
CA TRP A 48 0.00 -11.20 6.77
C TRP A 48 0.90 -9.94 6.78
N MET A 49 0.41 -8.82 7.30
CA MET A 49 1.21 -7.59 7.44
C MET A 49 2.41 -7.76 8.38
N LYS A 50 2.24 -8.50 9.49
CA LYS A 50 3.37 -8.84 10.39
C LYS A 50 4.39 -9.73 9.69
N GLN A 51 3.93 -10.66 8.86
CA GLN A 51 4.82 -11.51 8.06
C GLN A 51 5.55 -10.72 6.97
N LEU A 52 4.90 -9.74 6.34
CA LEU A 52 5.55 -8.80 5.42
C LEU A 52 6.68 -8.05 6.11
N ARG A 53 6.45 -7.54 7.33
CA ARG A 53 7.49 -6.89 8.14
C ARG A 53 8.70 -7.82 8.33
N GLN A 54 8.50 -9.08 8.73
CA GLN A 54 9.57 -10.07 8.90
C GLN A 54 10.27 -10.43 7.58
N HIS A 55 9.54 -10.48 6.48
CA HIS A 55 10.11 -10.72 5.16
C HIS A 55 11.10 -9.61 4.78
N VAL A 56 10.71 -8.35 4.95
CA VAL A 56 11.58 -7.19 4.65
C VAL A 56 12.85 -7.23 5.54
N ASP A 57 12.73 -7.56 6.84
CA ASP A 57 13.89 -7.78 7.73
C ASP A 57 14.85 -8.86 7.22
N THR A 58 14.30 -9.91 6.62
CA THR A 58 15.09 -11.06 6.19
C THR A 58 15.89 -10.73 4.93
N ILE A 59 15.31 -9.97 4.00
CA ILE A 59 15.88 -9.82 2.65
C ILE A 59 16.72 -8.56 2.46
N ALA A 60 16.66 -7.62 3.41
CA ALA A 60 17.31 -6.32 3.31
C ALA A 60 17.56 -5.69 4.69
N THR A 61 18.37 -4.64 4.69
CA THR A 61 18.63 -3.75 5.82
C THR A 61 18.19 -2.32 5.49
N PRO A 62 17.89 -1.45 6.47
CA PRO A 62 17.44 -0.08 6.18
C PRO A 62 18.44 0.80 5.41
N SER A 63 19.70 0.37 5.30
CA SER A 63 20.73 1.01 4.47
C SER A 63 20.68 0.61 2.99
N ASP A 64 19.95 -0.45 2.65
CA ASP A 64 19.77 -0.89 1.26
C ASP A 64 18.74 -0.01 0.52
N ASP A 65 18.84 0.01 -0.81
CA ASP A 65 17.77 0.54 -1.65
C ASP A 65 16.59 -0.44 -1.68
N VAL A 66 15.50 -0.09 -0.99
CA VAL A 66 14.30 -0.94 -0.86
C VAL A 66 13.06 -0.17 -1.26
N ILE A 67 12.18 -0.84 -2.00
CA ILE A 67 10.86 -0.37 -2.38
C ILE A 67 9.85 -1.46 -2.03
N VAL A 68 8.93 -1.18 -1.12
CA VAL A 68 7.75 -2.01 -0.84
C VAL A 68 6.54 -1.34 -1.47
N THR A 69 5.93 -2.00 -2.45
CA THR A 69 4.93 -1.40 -3.31
C THR A 69 3.75 -2.31 -3.59
N GLY A 70 2.60 -1.72 -3.88
CA GLY A 70 1.41 -2.44 -4.31
C GLY A 70 0.16 -1.89 -3.64
N ASP A 71 -0.91 -2.68 -3.69
CA ASP A 71 -2.17 -2.40 -3.00
C ASP A 71 -2.11 -2.98 -1.58
N PHE A 72 -2.19 -2.09 -0.60
CA PHE A 72 -2.15 -2.44 0.81
C PHE A 72 -3.53 -2.65 1.42
N ASN A 73 -4.61 -2.26 0.73
CA ASN A 73 -5.97 -2.24 1.27
C ASN A 73 -6.07 -1.49 2.63
N ILE A 74 -5.18 -0.56 2.93
CA ILE A 74 -5.14 0.17 4.21
C ILE A 74 -4.94 1.65 3.89
N ALA A 75 -5.80 2.51 4.43
CA ALA A 75 -5.64 3.95 4.44
C ALA A 75 -5.05 4.37 5.81
N PRO A 76 -3.86 4.96 5.86
CA PRO A 76 -3.11 5.20 7.10
C PRO A 76 -3.69 6.34 7.94
N LEU A 77 -4.31 7.34 7.31
CA LEU A 77 -4.84 8.55 7.93
C LEU A 77 -6.17 8.95 7.30
N ASP A 78 -6.92 9.80 7.98
CA ASP A 78 -8.22 10.29 7.51
C ASP A 78 -8.12 11.13 6.23
N ILE A 79 -6.98 11.79 6.00
CA ILE A 79 -6.68 12.52 4.76
C ILE A 79 -6.65 11.60 3.52
N ASP A 80 -6.47 10.30 3.74
CA ASP A 80 -6.37 9.28 2.72
C ASP A 80 -7.72 8.67 2.34
N VAL A 81 -8.83 9.17 2.87
CA VAL A 81 -10.18 8.75 2.49
C VAL A 81 -11.10 9.94 2.20
N TRP A 82 -12.22 9.68 1.53
CA TRP A 82 -13.18 10.71 1.12
C TRP A 82 -14.04 11.25 2.26
N ASP A 83 -14.45 10.38 3.17
CA ASP A 83 -15.24 10.71 4.36
C ASP A 83 -14.89 9.71 5.47
N PRO A 84 -14.08 10.12 6.45
CA PRO A 84 -13.71 9.27 7.57
C PRO A 84 -14.91 8.79 8.40
N ALA A 85 -15.93 9.64 8.57
CA ALA A 85 -17.11 9.31 9.37
C ALA A 85 -17.97 8.25 8.66
N ALA A 86 -18.09 8.34 7.33
CA ALA A 86 -18.82 7.33 6.55
C ALA A 86 -18.13 5.96 6.54
N LEU A 87 -16.84 5.90 6.86
CA LEU A 87 -16.02 4.68 6.84
C LEU A 87 -15.71 4.16 8.25
N GLU A 88 -16.18 4.83 9.30
CA GLU A 88 -16.00 4.38 10.67
C GLU A 88 -16.54 2.95 10.85
N GLY A 89 -15.77 2.10 11.53
CA GLY A 89 -16.11 0.68 11.71
C GLY A 89 -15.97 -0.19 10.46
N SER A 90 -15.42 0.33 9.36
CA SER A 90 -15.12 -0.46 8.16
C SER A 90 -13.67 -0.96 8.16
N THR A 91 -13.39 -1.96 7.32
CA THR A 91 -12.00 -2.30 6.97
C THR A 91 -11.33 -1.15 6.20
N HIS A 92 -10.03 -1.26 5.98
CA HIS A 92 -9.13 -0.28 5.37
C HIS A 92 -8.77 0.90 6.28
N VAL A 93 -9.65 1.31 7.18
CA VAL A 93 -9.44 2.47 8.06
C VAL A 93 -9.34 2.12 9.54
N SER A 94 -9.45 0.84 9.90
CA SER A 94 -9.47 0.44 11.30
C SER A 94 -8.13 0.68 11.99
N GLU A 95 -8.18 0.92 13.30
CA GLU A 95 -6.97 1.16 14.09
C GLU A 95 -5.95 0.00 13.99
N PRO A 96 -6.34 -1.29 14.07
CA PRO A 96 -5.37 -2.38 13.93
C PRO A 96 -4.69 -2.43 12.55
N GLU A 97 -5.40 -2.08 11.46
CA GLU A 97 -4.83 -1.98 10.12
C GLU A 97 -3.81 -0.85 10.04
N ARG A 98 -4.16 0.34 10.55
CA ARG A 98 -3.25 1.49 10.62
C ARG A 98 -2.00 1.15 11.44
N ASN A 99 -2.16 0.43 12.55
CA ASN A 99 -1.06 0.04 13.43
C ASN A 99 -0.08 -0.91 12.74
N VAL A 100 -0.54 -1.95 12.02
CA VAL A 100 0.39 -2.87 11.33
C VAL A 100 1.09 -2.22 10.15
N LEU A 101 0.45 -1.26 9.46
CA LEU A 101 1.12 -0.45 8.44
C LEU A 101 2.16 0.50 9.04
N ALA A 102 1.84 1.13 10.19
CA ALA A 102 2.79 1.96 10.92
C ALA A 102 4.01 1.14 11.39
N GLU A 103 3.80 -0.07 11.92
CA GLU A 103 4.86 -1.00 12.31
C GLU A 103 5.76 -1.39 11.13
N LEU A 104 5.19 -1.64 9.94
CA LEU A 104 5.99 -1.85 8.74
C LEU A 104 6.90 -0.65 8.44
N ARG A 105 6.37 0.57 8.55
CA ARG A 105 7.12 1.81 8.28
C ARG A 105 8.26 2.03 9.26
N THR A 106 8.18 1.56 10.50
CA THR A 106 9.29 1.69 11.47
C THR A 106 10.56 0.95 11.06
N TRP A 107 10.50 0.06 10.07
CA TRP A 107 11.69 -0.51 9.44
C TRP A 107 12.61 0.56 8.82
N GLY A 108 12.10 1.77 8.57
CA GLY A 108 12.81 2.85 7.88
C GLY A 108 12.25 3.14 6.49
N LEU A 109 11.00 2.70 6.23
CA LEU A 109 10.29 2.99 5.00
C LEU A 109 9.56 4.33 5.09
N VAL A 110 9.68 5.10 4.03
CA VAL A 110 9.17 6.47 3.87
C VAL A 110 8.02 6.44 2.87
N ASP A 111 6.90 7.06 3.26
CA ASP A 111 5.78 7.35 2.35
C ASP A 111 6.08 8.68 1.63
N ILE A 112 6.98 8.63 0.67
CA ILE A 112 7.50 9.81 -0.04
C ILE A 112 6.40 10.56 -0.81
N PHE A 113 5.35 9.86 -1.23
CA PHE A 113 4.18 10.48 -1.84
C PHE A 113 3.55 11.51 -0.90
N ARG A 114 3.34 11.15 0.38
CA ARG A 114 2.71 12.03 1.35
C ARG A 114 3.62 13.18 1.80
N GLU A 115 4.94 13.00 1.76
CA GLU A 115 5.90 14.08 2.00
C GLU A 115 5.87 15.14 0.89
N GLN A 116 5.71 14.72 -0.37
CA GLN A 116 5.64 15.62 -1.52
C GLN A 116 4.24 16.23 -1.72
N HIS A 117 3.20 15.50 -1.34
CA HIS A 117 1.79 15.89 -1.54
C HIS A 117 1.02 15.88 -0.21
N PRO A 118 1.19 16.90 0.65
CA PRO A 118 0.52 16.97 1.95
C PRO A 118 -0.99 17.29 1.84
N GLU A 119 -1.49 17.62 0.65
CA GLU A 119 -2.88 18.00 0.41
C GLU A 119 -3.87 16.81 0.45
N PRO A 120 -5.13 17.07 0.83
CA PRO A 120 -6.16 16.04 0.85
C PRO A 120 -6.65 15.69 -0.56
N LYS A 121 -7.51 14.67 -0.64
CA LYS A 121 -8.25 14.28 -1.86
C LYS A 121 -7.37 13.69 -2.98
N LEU A 122 -6.25 13.10 -2.59
CA LEU A 122 -5.38 12.31 -3.46
C LEU A 122 -5.60 10.84 -3.17
N TYR A 123 -6.37 10.19 -4.03
CA TYR A 123 -6.79 8.80 -3.87
C TYR A 123 -6.23 7.95 -5.00
N SER A 124 -6.01 6.66 -4.72
CA SER A 124 -5.54 5.68 -5.69
C SER A 124 -6.61 4.66 -6.05
N TRP A 125 -7.70 4.56 -5.29
CA TRP A 125 -8.79 3.62 -5.50
C TRP A 125 -10.17 4.29 -5.42
N TRP A 126 -11.09 3.83 -6.28
CA TRP A 126 -12.52 4.18 -6.24
C TRP A 126 -13.38 3.00 -6.64
N ASP A 127 -14.33 2.65 -5.78
CA ASP A 127 -15.35 1.64 -6.07
C ASP A 127 -16.06 1.91 -7.40
N TYR A 128 -16.39 0.85 -8.14
CA TYR A 128 -17.19 0.95 -9.37
C TYR A 128 -18.64 1.38 -9.09
N ARG A 129 -19.16 1.08 -7.91
CA ARG A 129 -20.53 1.36 -7.50
C ARG A 129 -20.75 2.85 -7.28
N ASP A 130 -22.01 3.25 -7.46
CA ASP A 130 -22.53 4.60 -7.15
C ASP A 130 -21.79 5.77 -7.81
N GLY A 131 -20.97 5.51 -8.83
CA GLY A 131 -20.18 6.55 -9.50
C GLY A 131 -19.12 7.19 -8.60
N SER A 132 -18.57 6.43 -7.63
CA SER A 132 -17.61 6.92 -6.63
C SER A 132 -16.43 7.69 -7.24
N PHE A 133 -15.91 7.26 -8.40
CA PHE A 133 -14.87 8.00 -9.12
C PHE A 133 -15.27 9.43 -9.53
N HIS A 134 -16.51 9.62 -9.99
CA HIS A 134 -17.03 10.93 -10.40
C HIS A 134 -17.37 11.82 -9.21
N LYS A 135 -17.83 11.21 -8.11
CA LYS A 135 -18.12 11.91 -6.84
C LYS A 135 -16.85 12.24 -6.05
N GLY A 136 -15.72 11.63 -6.40
CA GLY A 136 -14.47 11.77 -5.65
C GLY A 136 -14.45 10.96 -4.35
N HIS A 137 -15.31 9.94 -4.24
CA HIS A 137 -15.38 9.06 -3.08
C HIS A 137 -14.31 7.97 -3.18
N GLY A 138 -13.05 8.33 -2.91
CA GLY A 138 -11.91 7.43 -3.04
C GLY A 138 -11.16 7.16 -1.74
N MET A 139 -10.17 6.28 -1.84
CA MET A 139 -9.18 6.01 -0.80
C MET A 139 -7.77 5.97 -1.40
N ARG A 140 -6.75 6.31 -0.62
CA ARG A 140 -5.35 6.04 -0.96
C ARG A 140 -4.89 4.79 -0.22
N ILE A 141 -4.80 3.70 -0.97
CA ILE A 141 -4.43 2.37 -0.46
C ILE A 141 -3.30 1.72 -1.25
N ASP A 142 -2.83 2.38 -2.31
CA ASP A 142 -1.70 1.95 -3.12
C ASP A 142 -0.46 2.78 -2.76
N TYR A 143 0.68 2.11 -2.56
CA TYR A 143 1.89 2.74 -2.04
C TYR A 143 3.14 2.38 -2.82
N LEU A 144 4.10 3.28 -2.71
CA LEU A 144 5.52 3.03 -2.97
C LEU A 144 6.28 3.47 -1.71
N LEU A 145 6.31 2.59 -0.70
CA LEU A 145 7.06 2.83 0.53
C LEU A 145 8.54 2.54 0.25
N VAL A 146 9.40 3.53 0.47
CA VAL A 146 10.80 3.44 0.03
C VAL A 146 11.77 3.61 1.18
N SER A 147 12.95 2.99 1.13
CA SER A 147 14.02 3.26 2.09
C SER A 147 14.49 4.71 1.99
N LYS A 148 15.14 5.22 3.04
CA LYS A 148 15.63 6.61 3.09
C LYS A 148 16.56 6.96 1.93
N SER A 149 17.41 6.04 1.48
CA SER A 149 18.35 6.25 0.36
C SER A 149 17.63 6.45 -0.98
N VAL A 150 16.49 5.77 -1.18
CA VAL A 150 15.64 5.95 -2.35
C VAL A 150 14.85 7.24 -2.21
N ALA A 151 14.23 7.50 -1.04
CA ALA A 151 13.48 8.73 -0.77
C ALA A 151 14.29 10.00 -1.09
N GLN A 152 15.56 10.04 -0.69
CA GLN A 152 16.46 11.19 -0.94
C GLN A 152 16.75 11.45 -2.42
N ARG A 153 16.61 10.44 -3.28
CA ARG A 153 16.82 10.57 -4.74
C ARG A 153 15.50 10.75 -5.50
N THR A 154 14.37 10.48 -4.86
CA THR A 154 13.05 10.66 -5.47
C THR A 154 12.80 12.12 -5.81
N THR A 155 12.65 12.38 -7.10
CA THR A 155 12.40 13.71 -7.68
C THR A 155 10.93 14.00 -7.87
N GLU A 156 10.11 12.96 -8.09
CA GLU A 156 8.69 13.10 -8.37
C GLU A 156 7.92 11.85 -7.92
N THR A 157 6.71 12.07 -7.41
CA THR A 157 5.70 11.04 -7.17
C THR A 157 4.36 11.52 -7.73
N THR A 158 3.53 10.61 -8.22
CA THR A 158 2.24 10.97 -8.82
C THR A 158 1.26 9.80 -8.73
N ILE A 159 -0.03 10.09 -8.56
CA ILE A 159 -1.12 9.15 -8.84
C ILE A 159 -1.71 9.51 -10.19
N ASP A 160 -1.61 8.62 -11.18
CA ASP A 160 -2.19 8.85 -12.50
C ASP A 160 -3.70 8.58 -12.47
N ARG A 161 -4.44 9.53 -11.91
CA ARG A 161 -5.91 9.51 -11.87
C ARG A 161 -6.52 9.45 -13.28
N ASN A 162 -5.83 9.88 -14.33
CA ASN A 162 -6.38 9.86 -15.68
C ASN A 162 -6.45 8.44 -16.24
N ALA A 163 -5.55 7.53 -15.84
CA ALA A 163 -5.62 6.11 -16.20
C ALA A 163 -6.92 5.42 -15.72
N ARG A 164 -7.62 6.01 -14.74
CA ARG A 164 -8.93 5.54 -14.24
C ARG A 164 -10.11 5.95 -15.13
N LYS A 165 -9.88 6.80 -16.14
CA LYS A 165 -10.89 7.21 -17.12
C LYS A 165 -10.94 6.23 -18.29
N GLY A 166 -12.07 6.20 -19.00
CA GLY A 166 -12.22 5.41 -20.23
C GLY A 166 -13.09 4.17 -20.06
N GLU A 167 -13.00 3.24 -21.02
CA GLU A 167 -13.79 2.01 -21.05
C GLU A 167 -13.14 0.90 -20.21
N LYS A 168 -13.91 0.31 -19.29
CA LYS A 168 -13.49 -0.78 -18.40
C LYS A 168 -12.12 -0.57 -17.72
N PRO A 169 -11.85 0.59 -17.12
CA PRO A 169 -10.62 0.82 -16.36
C PRO A 169 -10.58 -0.06 -15.11
N SER A 170 -9.38 -0.29 -14.57
CA SER A 170 -9.22 -0.75 -13.18
C SER A 170 -9.92 0.19 -12.20
N ASP A 171 -10.28 -0.25 -11.01
CA ASP A 171 -10.75 0.59 -9.91
C ASP A 171 -9.63 1.37 -9.23
N HIS A 172 -8.38 0.94 -9.46
CA HIS A 172 -7.17 1.62 -9.03
C HIS A 172 -6.57 2.51 -10.11
N ALA A 173 -5.84 3.54 -9.67
CA ALA A 173 -4.97 4.38 -10.47
C ALA A 173 -3.50 4.01 -10.19
N PRO A 174 -2.63 3.98 -11.21
CA PRO A 174 -1.20 3.77 -11.02
C PRO A 174 -0.61 4.83 -10.07
N VAL A 175 0.21 4.38 -9.12
CA VAL A 175 1.09 5.24 -8.33
C VAL A 175 2.49 5.13 -8.90
N LEU A 176 3.13 6.27 -9.11
CA LEU A 176 4.41 6.40 -9.80
C LEU A 176 5.40 7.14 -8.92
N LEU A 177 6.67 6.77 -9.03
CA LEU A 177 7.79 7.55 -8.52
C LEU A 177 8.95 7.58 -9.53
N ARG A 178 9.79 8.61 -9.45
CA ARG A 178 11.01 8.77 -10.26
C ARG A 178 12.20 9.13 -9.36
N PHE A 179 13.31 8.39 -9.48
CA PHE A 179 14.56 8.57 -8.73
C PHE A 179 15.76 8.07 -9.53
#